data_AF-A0A0C3AQ52-F1
#
_entry.id   AF-A0A0C3AQ52-F1
#
_cell.length_a   1.000
_cell.length_b   1.000
_cell.length_c   1.000
_cell.angle_alpha   90.00
_cell.angle_beta   90.00
_cell.angle_gamma   90.00
#
_symmetry.space_group_name_H-M   'P 1'
#
loop_
_entity.id
_entity.type
_entity.pdbx_description
1 polymer ?
#
loop_
_entity_poly.entity_id
_entity_poly.type
_entity_poly.pdbx_seq_one_letter_code
_entity_poly.pdbx_strand_id
1 'polypeptide(L)'
;MSLAQLAAASESQSSAWEALRFFIYVAIGSNIITVACSLWTISGVAEVPSNAQWVAMNSVKSWPYKHAARLPLPATVSIREEYELLTNFGMETHYRWQILGAGVWYLVGLFSTFLALDIWLWVSQSTGVAAAVTVVLIPGCAAVVAPLFSIGLSSL
;
A
#
# COMPACT_ATOMS: atom_id res chain seq x y z
N MET A 1 -31.65 -27.55 -13.18
CA MET A 1 -31.48 -26.34 -12.34
C MET A 1 -32.18 -26.59 -11.01
N SER A 2 -31.49 -26.45 -9.88
CA SER A 2 -32.10 -26.62 -8.56
C SER A 2 -32.80 -25.33 -8.10
N LEU A 3 -33.76 -25.44 -7.18
CA LEU A 3 -34.46 -24.30 -6.56
C LEU A 3 -33.48 -23.27 -5.94
N ALA A 4 -32.36 -23.73 -5.41
CA ALA A 4 -31.29 -22.87 -4.90
C ALA A 4 -30.60 -22.06 -6.02
N GLN A 5 -30.45 -22.65 -7.21
CA GLN A 5 -29.93 -21.93 -8.37
C GLN A 5 -30.96 -20.94 -8.94
N LEU A 6 -32.26 -21.23 -8.82
CA LEU A 6 -33.33 -20.35 -9.27
C LEU A 6 -33.51 -19.13 -8.34
N ALA A 7 -33.43 -19.34 -7.02
CA ALA A 7 -33.45 -18.28 -6.01
C ALA A 7 -32.18 -17.42 -6.07
N ALA A 8 -31.02 -18.05 -6.28
CA ALA A 8 -29.78 -17.31 -6.53
C ALA A 8 -29.87 -16.48 -7.82
N ALA A 9 -30.46 -17.01 -8.89
CA ALA A 9 -30.63 -16.28 -10.15
C ALA A 9 -31.61 -15.10 -10.05
N SER A 10 -32.64 -15.17 -9.19
CA SER A 10 -33.60 -14.07 -9.02
C SER A 10 -33.08 -12.93 -8.14
N GLU A 11 -32.20 -13.21 -7.17
CA GLU A 11 -31.58 -12.18 -6.32
C GLU A 11 -30.27 -11.61 -6.91
N SER A 12 -29.59 -12.35 -7.80
CA SER A 12 -28.24 -12.01 -8.28
C SER A 12 -28.16 -11.18 -9.57
N GLN A 13 -29.26 -10.66 -10.10
CA GLN A 13 -29.28 -9.86 -11.34
C GLN A 13 -29.44 -8.35 -11.11
N SER A 14 -29.29 -7.87 -9.88
CA SER A 14 -29.18 -6.43 -9.64
C SER A 14 -27.75 -5.97 -9.96
N SER A 15 -27.62 -4.93 -10.78
CA SER A 15 -26.34 -4.27 -11.09
C SER A 15 -25.55 -3.86 -9.83
N ALA A 16 -26.25 -3.61 -8.71
CA ALA A 16 -25.62 -3.31 -7.43
C ALA A 16 -24.87 -4.51 -6.83
N TRP A 17 -25.40 -5.73 -6.95
CA TRP A 17 -24.72 -6.95 -6.48
C TRP A 17 -23.51 -7.30 -7.35
N GLU A 18 -23.57 -7.03 -8.65
CA GLU A 18 -22.44 -7.20 -9.56
C GLU A 18 -21.32 -6.19 -9.26
N ALA A 19 -21.67 -4.92 -9.07
CA ALA A 19 -20.73 -3.88 -8.64
C ALA A 19 -20.07 -4.24 -7.30
N LEU A 20 -20.85 -4.73 -6.33
CA LEU A 20 -20.32 -5.19 -5.05
C LEU A 20 -19.24 -6.26 -5.22
N ARG A 21 -19.52 -7.30 -6.04
CA ARG A 21 -18.56 -8.38 -6.31
C ARG A 21 -17.29 -7.86 -6.98
N PHE A 22 -17.42 -6.95 -7.95
CA PHE A 22 -16.28 -6.32 -8.60
C PHE A 22 -15.38 -5.62 -7.57
N PHE A 23 -15.93 -4.75 -6.73
CA PHE A 23 -15.14 -4.02 -5.73
C PHE A 23 -14.52 -4.94 -4.68
N ILE A 24 -15.22 -6.00 -4.26
CA ILE A 24 -14.66 -7.01 -3.35
C ILE A 24 -13.46 -7.73 -4.01
N TYR A 25 -13.59 -8.20 -5.25
CA TYR A 25 -12.50 -8.90 -5.93
C TYR A 25 -11.31 -7.99 -6.20
N VAL A 26 -11.55 -6.74 -6.59
CA VAL A 26 -10.48 -5.73 -6.76
C VAL A 26 -9.81 -5.42 -5.43
N ALA A 27 -10.57 -5.27 -4.35
CA ALA A 27 -10.03 -5.06 -3.00
C ALA A 27 -9.11 -6.21 -2.57
N ILE A 28 -9.58 -7.45 -2.72
CA ILE A 28 -8.79 -8.65 -2.39
C ILE A 28 -7.52 -8.71 -3.25
N GLY A 29 -7.66 -8.58 -4.57
CA GLY A 29 -6.52 -8.65 -5.50
C GLY A 29 -5.47 -7.57 -5.20
N SER A 30 -5.91 -6.34 -4.96
CA SER A 30 -5.02 -5.22 -4.65
C SER A 30 -4.28 -5.42 -3.33
N ASN A 31 -4.95 -5.98 -2.30
CA ASN A 31 -4.31 -6.31 -1.04
C ASN A 31 -3.26 -7.43 -1.19
N ILE A 32 -3.52 -8.46 -2.00
CA ILE A 32 -2.55 -9.52 -2.29
C ILE A 32 -1.30 -8.94 -2.97
N ILE A 33 -1.48 -8.09 -3.98
CA ILE A 33 -0.37 -7.42 -4.67
C ILE A 33 0.42 -6.54 -3.69
N THR A 34 -0.27 -5.79 -2.84
CA THR A 34 0.34 -4.95 -1.79
C THR A 34 1.23 -5.78 -0.86
N VAL A 35 0.71 -6.92 -0.38
CA VAL A 35 1.47 -7.83 0.49
C VAL A 35 2.67 -8.41 -0.25
N ALA A 36 2.51 -8.83 -1.52
CA ALA A 36 3.62 -9.34 -2.32
C ALA A 36 4.73 -8.29 -2.52
N CYS A 37 4.38 -7.05 -2.87
CA CYS A 37 5.33 -5.95 -2.98
C CYS A 37 6.04 -5.66 -1.64
N SER A 38 5.30 -5.73 -0.53
CA SER A 38 5.84 -5.49 0.81
C SER A 38 6.82 -6.59 1.21
N LEU A 39 6.47 -7.86 1.01
CA LEU A 39 7.35 -9.01 1.28
C LEU A 39 8.62 -8.96 0.44
N TRP A 40 8.50 -8.60 -0.84
CA TRP A 40 9.65 -8.44 -1.71
C TRP A 40 10.58 -7.33 -1.21
N THR A 41 10.01 -6.18 -0.83
CA THR A 41 10.78 -5.07 -0.25
C THR A 41 11.49 -5.48 1.03
N ILE A 42 10.82 -6.21 1.92
CA ILE A 42 11.41 -6.74 3.15
C ILE A 42 12.59 -7.67 2.84
N SER A 43 12.44 -8.55 1.84
CA SER A 43 13.53 -9.42 1.39
C SER A 43 14.75 -8.61 0.94
N GLY A 44 14.52 -7.53 0.18
CA GLY A 44 15.60 -6.63 -0.25
C GLY A 44 16.29 -5.92 0.90
N VAL A 45 15.52 -5.44 1.88
CA VAL A 45 16.07 -4.81 3.08
C VAL A 45 16.86 -5.83 3.93
N ALA A 46 16.44 -7.09 3.96
CA ALA A 46 17.15 -8.15 4.67
C ALA A 46 18.54 -8.45 4.09
N GLU A 47 18.78 -8.14 2.81
CA GLU A 47 20.08 -8.30 2.14
C GLU A 47 21.04 -7.12 2.40
N VAL A 48 20.53 -5.98 2.86
CA VAL A 48 21.31 -4.75 3.10
C VAL A 48 22.53 -4.98 4.00
N PRO A 49 22.47 -5.73 5.12
CA PRO A 49 23.65 -5.98 5.94
C PRO A 49 24.79 -6.68 5.19
N SER A 50 24.46 -7.69 4.38
CA SER A 50 25.43 -8.43 3.57
C SER A 50 26.03 -7.54 2.48
N ASN A 51 25.19 -6.76 1.80
CA ASN A 51 25.62 -5.81 0.77
C ASN A 51 26.49 -4.70 1.37
N ALA A 52 26.14 -4.18 2.55
CA ALA A 52 26.90 -3.16 3.26
C ALA A 52 28.31 -3.66 3.61
N GLN A 53 28.45 -4.92 4.06
CA GLN A 53 29.75 -5.53 4.32
C GLN A 53 30.57 -5.65 3.03
N TRP A 54 29.96 -6.12 1.95
CA TRP A 54 30.63 -6.22 0.64
C TRP A 54 31.09 -4.84 0.14
N VAL A 55 30.24 -3.81 0.23
CA VAL A 55 30.57 -2.44 -0.15
C VAL A 55 31.70 -1.88 0.72
N ALA A 56 31.68 -2.15 2.03
CA ALA A 56 32.74 -1.71 2.95
C ALA A 56 34.11 -2.30 2.56
N MET A 57 34.16 -3.56 2.16
CA MET A 57 35.40 -4.23 1.75
C MET A 57 35.95 -3.70 0.43
N ASN A 58 35.08 -3.27 -0.48
CA ASN A 58 35.47 -2.85 -1.84
C ASN A 58 35.67 -1.34 -1.99
N SER A 59 35.16 -0.51 -1.08
CA SER A 59 35.27 0.95 -1.18
C SER A 59 35.48 1.63 0.17
N VAL A 60 36.69 2.17 0.35
CA VAL A 60 37.14 2.94 1.53
C VAL A 60 36.38 4.27 1.68
N LYS A 61 35.77 4.78 0.61
CA LYS A 61 34.98 6.02 0.63
C LYS A 61 33.49 5.78 0.93
N SER A 62 33.04 4.53 0.94
CA SER A 62 31.65 4.16 1.18
C SER A 62 31.20 4.48 2.61
N TRP A 63 29.89 4.65 2.81
CA TRP A 63 29.34 4.89 4.13
C TRP A 63 29.46 3.68 5.07
N PRO A 64 29.20 2.44 4.63
CA PRO A 64 29.46 1.25 5.44
C PRO A 64 30.90 1.19 5.96
N TYR A 65 31.90 1.50 5.12
CA TYR A 65 33.30 1.56 5.55
C TYR A 65 33.54 2.65 6.59
N LYS A 66 33.08 3.89 6.33
CA LYS A 66 33.25 5.01 7.27
C LYS A 66 32.60 4.71 8.62
N HIS A 67 31.42 4.10 8.62
CA HIS A 67 30.74 3.68 9.83
C HIS A 67 31.55 2.63 10.61
N ALA A 68 32.04 1.58 9.93
CA ALA A 68 32.88 0.55 10.54
C ALA A 68 34.20 1.11 11.11
N ALA A 69 34.80 2.09 10.41
CA ALA A 69 36.03 2.77 10.82
C ALA A 69 35.81 3.88 11.87
N ARG A 70 34.58 4.08 12.36
CA ARG A 70 34.20 5.17 13.29
C ARG A 70 34.54 6.57 12.77
N LEU A 71 34.55 6.74 11.46
CA LEU A 71 34.74 8.03 10.81
C LEU A 71 33.39 8.80 10.78
N PRO A 72 33.42 10.13 10.83
CA PRO A 72 32.21 10.93 10.78
C PRO A 72 31.48 10.72 9.44
N LEU A 73 30.19 10.42 9.52
CA LEU A 73 29.29 10.42 8.37
C LEU A 73 28.95 11.87 7.99
N PRO A 74 28.67 12.17 6.71
CA PRO A 74 28.33 13.53 6.28
C PRO A 74 27.08 14.03 7.03
N ALA A 75 27.16 15.21 7.65
CA ALA A 75 26.04 15.80 8.40
C ALA A 75 24.87 16.28 7.49
N THR A 76 25.07 16.26 6.18
CA THR A 76 24.06 16.62 5.16
C THR A 76 22.99 15.54 5.00
N VAL A 77 23.19 14.37 5.60
CA VAL A 77 22.26 13.26 5.53
C VAL A 77 21.16 13.51 6.54
N SER A 78 20.04 14.00 6.04
CA SER A 78 18.86 14.09 6.87
C SER A 78 18.42 12.67 7.20
N ILE A 79 18.44 12.31 8.49
CA ILE A 79 17.86 11.05 9.00
C ILE A 79 16.36 10.95 8.65
N ARG A 80 15.75 12.07 8.22
CA ARG A 80 14.39 12.15 7.71
C ARG A 80 14.16 11.38 6.40
N GLU A 81 15.20 11.06 5.64
CA GLU A 81 15.08 10.31 4.38
C GLU A 81 15.63 8.88 4.54
N GLU A 82 14.85 8.04 5.24
CA GLU A 82 15.18 6.64 5.54
C GLU A 82 15.55 5.84 4.29
N TYR A 83 14.92 6.13 3.16
CA TYR A 83 15.21 5.48 1.88
C TYR A 83 16.63 5.81 1.38
N GLU A 84 17.05 7.09 1.45
CA GLU A 84 18.40 7.49 1.05
C GLU A 84 19.47 6.88 1.96
N LEU A 85 19.17 6.74 3.24
CA LEU A 85 20.05 6.05 4.16
C LEU A 85 20.27 4.59 3.71
N LEU A 86 19.18 3.86 3.44
CA LEU A 86 19.26 2.46 3.01
C LEU A 86 20.01 2.29 1.68
N THR A 87 19.80 3.18 0.70
CA THR A 87 20.52 3.12 -0.58
C THR A 87 22.02 3.39 -0.43
N ASN A 88 22.41 4.35 0.41
CA ASN A 88 23.83 4.60 0.71
C ASN A 88 24.52 3.43 1.43
N PHE A 89 23.75 2.58 2.10
CA PHE A 89 24.21 1.34 2.72
C PHE A 89 24.16 0.12 1.78
N GLY A 90 23.77 0.29 0.51
CA GLY A 90 23.80 -0.77 -0.50
C GLY A 90 22.45 -1.41 -0.81
N MET A 91 21.33 -0.79 -0.44
CA MET A 91 20.02 -1.16 -0.95
C MET A 91 19.88 -0.73 -2.43
N GLU A 92 19.37 -1.62 -3.27
CA GLU A 92 19.21 -1.32 -4.70
C GLU A 92 18.06 -0.34 -4.97
N THR A 93 18.24 0.53 -5.98
CA THR A 93 17.27 1.60 -6.28
C THR A 93 15.93 1.06 -6.82
N HIS A 94 15.89 -0.18 -7.32
CA HIS A 94 14.67 -0.77 -7.88
C HIS A 94 13.58 -1.01 -6.82
N TYR A 95 13.96 -1.15 -5.54
CA TYR A 95 13.01 -1.28 -4.43
C TYR A 95 12.13 -0.02 -4.25
N ARG A 96 12.55 1.16 -4.72
CA ARG A 96 11.71 2.38 -4.70
C ARG A 96 10.38 2.20 -5.41
N TRP A 97 10.41 1.57 -6.59
CA TRP A 97 9.22 1.35 -7.40
C TRP A 97 8.26 0.36 -6.75
N GLN A 98 8.80 -0.57 -5.95
CA GLN A 98 8.01 -1.56 -5.23
C GLN A 98 7.36 -0.96 -3.99
N ILE A 99 8.06 -0.09 -3.27
CA ILE A 99 7.49 0.69 -2.15
C ILE A 99 6.36 1.59 -2.68
N LEU A 100 6.61 2.31 -3.78
CA LEU A 100 5.59 3.12 -4.44
C LEU A 100 4.40 2.26 -4.88
N GLY A 101 4.66 1.13 -5.53
CA GLY A 101 3.65 0.18 -5.99
C GLY A 101 2.80 -0.37 -4.84
N ALA A 102 3.43 -0.78 -3.73
CA ALA A 102 2.74 -1.22 -2.52
C ALA A 102 1.81 -0.13 -1.99
N GLY A 103 2.27 1.12 -1.93
CA GLY A 103 1.45 2.26 -1.53
C GLY A 103 0.24 2.47 -2.45
N VAL A 104 0.44 2.46 -3.77
CA VAL A 104 -0.65 2.64 -4.75
C VAL A 104 -1.68 1.51 -4.65
N TRP A 105 -1.25 0.25 -4.63
CA TRP A 105 -2.16 -0.90 -4.55
C TRP A 105 -2.88 -0.97 -3.20
N TYR A 106 -2.22 -0.57 -2.11
CA TYR A 106 -2.85 -0.46 -0.79
C TYR A 106 -4.04 0.50 -0.85
N LEU A 107 -3.86 1.66 -1.47
CA LEU A 107 -4.91 2.68 -1.59
C LEU A 107 -6.05 2.26 -2.49
N VAL A 108 -5.75 1.62 -3.62
CA VAL A 108 -6.77 1.02 -4.49
C VAL A 108 -7.57 -0.03 -3.72
N GLY A 109 -6.90 -0.88 -2.94
CA GLY A 109 -7.54 -1.88 -2.10
C GLY A 109 -8.43 -1.27 -1.02
N LEU A 110 -7.95 -0.22 -0.35
CA LEU A 110 -8.69 0.49 0.69
C LEU A 110 -9.93 1.18 0.12
N PHE A 111 -9.78 1.91 -0.99
CA PHE A 111 -10.89 2.59 -1.67
C PHE A 111 -11.94 1.59 -2.17
N SER A 112 -11.49 0.48 -2.75
CA SER A 112 -12.39 -0.58 -3.23
C SER A 112 -13.14 -1.25 -2.07
N THR A 113 -12.47 -1.43 -0.91
CA THR A 113 -13.12 -1.97 0.29
C THR A 113 -14.20 -1.03 0.79
N PHE A 114 -13.92 0.28 0.81
CA PHE A 114 -14.91 1.29 1.20
C PHE A 114 -16.13 1.29 0.27
N LEU A 115 -15.92 1.30 -1.05
CA LEU A 115 -17.03 1.24 -2.00
C LEU A 115 -17.83 -0.04 -1.89
N ALA A 116 -17.18 -1.18 -1.67
CA ALA A 116 -17.86 -2.44 -1.42
C ALA A 116 -18.74 -2.36 -0.16
N LEU A 117 -18.23 -1.80 0.94
CA LEU A 117 -19.01 -1.62 2.17
C LEU A 117 -20.19 -0.67 1.98
N ASP A 118 -19.99 0.45 1.28
CA ASP A 118 -21.05 1.42 1.01
C ASP A 118 -22.16 0.78 0.15
N ILE A 119 -21.81 0.14 -0.96
CA ILE A 119 -22.78 -0.57 -1.81
C ILE A 119 -23.52 -1.64 -1.00
N TRP A 120 -22.80 -2.43 -0.19
CA TRP A 120 -23.42 -3.46 0.63
C TRP A 120 -24.41 -2.88 1.64
N LEU A 121 -24.09 -1.77 2.30
CA LEU A 121 -24.98 -1.08 3.24
C LEU A 121 -26.25 -0.59 2.54
N TRP A 122 -26.12 0.05 1.38
CA TRP A 122 -27.26 0.59 0.62
C TRP A 122 -28.15 -0.50 0.01
N VAL A 123 -27.60 -1.69 -0.26
CA VAL A 123 -28.37 -2.84 -0.77
C VAL A 123 -29.03 -3.65 0.35
N SER A 124 -28.38 -3.77 1.52
CA SER A 124 -28.79 -4.73 2.56
C SER A 124 -29.49 -4.10 3.77
N GLN A 125 -29.31 -2.79 4.00
CA GLN A 125 -29.80 -2.11 5.19
C GLN A 125 -30.87 -1.06 4.87
N SER A 126 -31.61 -0.64 5.90
CA SER A 126 -32.52 0.50 5.77
C SER A 126 -31.76 1.79 5.41
N THR A 127 -32.39 2.67 4.64
CA THR A 127 -31.80 3.94 4.18
C THR A 127 -31.26 4.79 5.33
N GLY A 128 -31.93 4.80 6.48
CA GLY A 128 -31.48 5.55 7.66
C GLY A 128 -30.17 5.03 8.24
N VAL A 129 -30.00 3.71 8.30
CA VAL A 129 -28.77 3.07 8.80
C VAL A 129 -27.63 3.25 7.79
N ALA A 130 -27.90 3.04 6.49
CA ALA A 130 -26.92 3.23 5.43
C ALA A 130 -26.38 4.67 5.45
N ALA A 131 -27.26 5.67 5.42
CA ALA A 131 -26.87 7.08 5.43
C ALA A 131 -26.06 7.47 6.69
N ALA A 132 -26.47 7.01 7.87
CA ALA A 132 -25.75 7.30 9.10
C ALA A 132 -24.32 6.73 9.09
N VAL A 133 -24.14 5.50 8.61
CA VAL A 133 -22.83 4.86 8.53
C VAL A 133 -21.96 5.53 7.46
N THR A 134 -22.51 5.83 6.27
CA THR A 134 -21.79 6.51 5.20
C THR A 134 -21.27 7.89 5.64
N VAL A 135 -22.06 8.67 6.39
CA VAL A 135 -21.64 9.98 6.94
C VAL A 135 -20.47 9.87 7.91
N VAL A 136 -20.36 8.76 8.65
CA VAL A 136 -19.23 8.51 9.56
C VAL A 136 -18.00 8.02 8.80
N LEU A 137 -18.17 7.18 7.78
CA LEU A 137 -17.06 6.57 7.07
C LEU A 137 -16.41 7.52 6.03
N ILE A 138 -17.18 8.39 5.36
CA ILE A 138 -16.67 9.34 4.35
C ILE A 138 -15.54 10.24 4.90
N PRO A 139 -15.68 10.89 6.07
CA PRO A 139 -14.59 11.70 6.63
C PRO A 139 -13.33 10.89 6.92
N GLY A 140 -13.47 9.64 7.37
CA GLY A 140 -12.36 8.72 7.58
C GLY A 140 -11.61 8.44 6.27
N CYS A 141 -12.33 8.14 5.19
CA CYS A 141 -11.73 7.96 3.87
C CYS A 141 -11.08 9.24 3.33
N ALA A 142 -11.73 10.39 3.48
CA ALA A 142 -11.18 11.68 3.07
C ALA A 142 -9.87 11.99 3.82
N ALA A 143 -9.81 11.69 5.13
CA ALA A 143 -8.60 11.88 5.94
C ALA A 143 -7.45 10.94 5.55
N VAL A 144 -7.73 9.73 5.05
CA VAL A 144 -6.70 8.81 4.55
C VAL A 144 -6.20 9.21 3.17
N VAL A 145 -7.07 9.78 2.33
CA VAL A 145 -6.71 10.18 0.96
C VAL A 145 -6.03 11.57 0.93
N ALA A 146 -6.42 12.51 1.79
CA ALA A 146 -5.89 13.88 1.81
C ALA A 146 -4.35 14.00 1.89
N PRO A 147 -3.62 13.19 2.68
CA PRO A 147 -2.16 13.21 2.72
C PRO A 147 -1.52 12.90 1.36
N LEU A 148 -2.16 12.07 0.53
CA LEU A 148 -1.62 11.68 -0.77
C LEU A 148 -1.61 12.83 -1.77
N PHE A 149 -2.64 13.69 -1.72
CA PHE A 149 -2.66 14.91 -2.51
C PHE A 149 -1.55 15.87 -2.06
N SER A 150 -1.27 15.95 -0.75
CA SER A 150 -0.17 16.78 -0.24
C SER A 150 1.22 16.26 -0.61
N ILE A 151 1.41 14.93 -0.62
CA ILE A 151 2.68 14.30 -1.01
C ILE A 151 2.89 14.42 -2.52
N GLY A 152 1.87 14.16 -3.34
CA GLY A 152 1.94 14.25 -4.80
C GLY A 152 2.20 15.67 -5.33
N LEU A 153 1.69 16.70 -4.64
CA LEU A 153 1.97 18.11 -4.95
C LEU A 153 3.38 18.57 -4.52
N SER A 154 3.99 17.93 -3.53
CA SER A 154 5.36 18.25 -3.10
C SER A 154 6.47 17.64 -3.97
N SER A 155 6.09 16.70 -4.85
CA SER A 155 7.00 15.99 -5.76
C SER A 155 6.93 16.45 -7.22
N LEU A 156 6.18 17.52 -7.51
CA LEU A 156 6.10 18.22 -8.80
C LEU A 156 6.71 19.62 -8.66
#